data_AF-A0A7Z9Y5Y9-F1
#
_entry.id   AF-A0A7Z9Y5Y9-F1
#
_cell.length_a   1.000
_cell.length_b   1.000
_cell.length_c   1.000
_cell.angle_alpha   90.00
_cell.angle_beta   90.00
_cell.angle_gamma   90.00
#
_symmetry.space_group_name_H-M   'P 1'
#
loop_
_entity.id
_entity.type
_entity.pdbx_description
1 polymer ?
#
loop_
_entity_poly.entity_id
_entity_poly.type
_entity_poly.pdbx_seq_one_letter_code
_entity_poly.pdbx_strand_id
1 'polypeptide(L)'
;MISLTQLTQLPCYNRVTIPEAYLDVMGHMNVRWYVAMFDDAAWDFFADFGMDQAYYDGTNSGGFALRQYISYLAEVRVGETVAVRTRMLARSAKLIHFMHFMINETTGVLAATMEVLGAHANLEERRLSPFPPQVAAQIDEMLAENGRLDWAAPVCGVIKVT
;
A
#
# COMPACT_ATOMS: atom_id res chain seq x y z
N MET A 1 -6.72 15.68 -10.98
CA MET A 1 -7.49 14.61 -10.31
C MET A 1 -7.13 13.31 -11.01
N ILE A 2 -6.75 12.26 -10.28
CA ILE A 2 -6.33 10.99 -10.89
C ILE A 2 -7.59 10.23 -11.35
N SER A 3 -7.57 9.71 -12.56
CA SER A 3 -8.69 8.96 -13.13
C SER A 3 -8.66 7.49 -12.72
N LEU A 4 -9.81 6.82 -12.72
CA LEU A 4 -9.84 5.37 -12.50
C LEU A 4 -9.03 4.61 -13.56
N THR A 5 -9.04 5.07 -14.81
CA THR A 5 -8.24 4.48 -15.90
C THR A 5 -6.74 4.52 -15.59
N GLN A 6 -6.26 5.59 -14.95
CA GLN A 6 -4.88 5.69 -14.49
C GLN A 6 -4.60 4.66 -13.39
N LEU A 7 -5.50 4.55 -12.42
CA LEU A 7 -5.34 3.61 -11.30
C LEU A 7 -5.44 2.15 -11.71
N THR A 8 -6.24 1.80 -12.72
CA THR A 8 -6.35 0.41 -13.20
C THR A 8 -5.08 -0.12 -13.85
N GLN A 9 -4.11 0.74 -14.19
CA GLN A 9 -2.77 0.34 -14.66
C GLN A 9 -1.90 -0.27 -13.55
N LEU A 10 -2.23 -0.01 -12.28
CA LEU A 10 -1.51 -0.53 -11.12
C LEU A 10 -1.99 -1.94 -10.76
N PRO A 11 -1.12 -2.83 -10.26
CA PRO A 11 -1.54 -4.13 -9.73
C PRO A 11 -2.51 -3.99 -8.55
N CYS A 12 -3.41 -4.97 -8.42
CA CYS A 12 -4.41 -5.05 -7.36
C CYS A 12 -3.97 -6.08 -6.33
N TYR A 13 -3.84 -5.64 -5.07
CA TYR A 13 -3.33 -6.47 -3.97
C TYR A 13 -4.38 -6.83 -2.93
N ASN A 14 -5.56 -6.21 -2.98
CA ASN A 14 -6.67 -6.64 -2.15
C ASN A 14 -7.99 -6.31 -2.85
N ARG A 15 -8.97 -7.20 -2.77
CA ARG A 15 -10.33 -6.97 -3.29
C ARG A 15 -11.34 -7.59 -2.36
N VAL A 16 -12.25 -6.78 -1.83
CA VAL A 16 -13.22 -7.20 -0.80
C VAL A 16 -14.59 -6.62 -1.11
N THR A 17 -15.63 -7.45 -1.03
CA THR A 17 -17.01 -6.99 -0.90
C THR A 17 -17.32 -6.74 0.56
N ILE A 18 -17.70 -5.51 0.91
CA ILE A 18 -17.78 -5.08 2.31
C ILE A 18 -18.89 -5.85 3.05
N PRO A 19 -18.56 -6.64 4.08
CA PRO A 19 -19.54 -7.37 4.87
C PRO A 19 -20.22 -6.46 5.91
N GLU A 20 -21.37 -6.89 6.43
CA GLU A 20 -22.10 -6.17 7.50
C GLU A 20 -21.24 -5.90 8.74
N ALA A 21 -20.32 -6.82 9.07
CA ALA A 21 -19.41 -6.67 10.21
C ALA A 21 -18.48 -5.45 10.11
N TYR A 22 -18.39 -4.84 8.92
CA TYR A 22 -17.56 -3.66 8.69
C TYR A 22 -18.29 -2.34 8.91
N LEU A 23 -19.62 -2.38 9.02
CA LEU A 23 -20.48 -1.24 9.24
C LEU A 23 -20.24 -0.63 10.63
N ASP A 24 -20.21 0.69 10.71
CA ASP A 24 -20.29 1.39 12.00
C ASP A 24 -21.65 2.08 12.21
N VAL A 25 -21.76 2.77 13.34
CA VAL A 25 -22.96 3.48 13.77
C VAL A 25 -23.41 4.59 12.80
N MET A 26 -22.54 5.05 11.90
CA MET A 26 -22.87 6.09 10.91
C MET A 26 -23.47 5.49 9.62
N GLY A 27 -23.53 4.16 9.50
CA GLY A 27 -24.18 3.49 8.37
C GLY A 27 -23.29 3.28 7.15
N HIS A 28 -21.97 3.42 7.30
CA HIS A 28 -20.97 3.08 6.28
C HIS A 28 -19.79 2.34 6.90
N MET A 29 -18.86 1.88 6.06
CA MET A 29 -17.68 1.14 6.51
C MET A 29 -16.85 1.96 7.49
N ASN A 30 -16.49 1.36 8.62
CA ASN A 30 -15.66 2.01 9.62
C ASN A 30 -14.25 2.29 9.07
N VAL A 31 -13.68 3.44 9.45
CA VAL A 31 -12.32 3.85 9.06
C VAL A 31 -11.22 2.83 9.40
N ARG A 32 -11.39 2.00 10.44
CA ARG A 32 -10.44 0.94 10.80
C ARG A 32 -10.27 -0.10 9.67
N TRP A 33 -11.34 -0.37 8.94
CA TRP A 33 -11.33 -1.38 7.89
C TRP A 33 -10.65 -0.89 6.62
N TYR A 34 -10.61 0.43 6.39
CA TYR A 34 -9.76 0.99 5.35
C TYR A 34 -8.30 0.66 5.61
N VAL A 35 -7.83 0.91 6.84
CA VAL A 35 -6.45 0.61 7.25
C VAL A 35 -6.17 -0.89 7.20
N ALA A 36 -7.09 -1.72 7.69
CA ALA A 36 -6.94 -3.18 7.63
C ALA A 36 -6.76 -3.67 6.19
N MET A 37 -7.62 -3.24 5.26
CA MET A 37 -7.49 -3.64 3.86
C MET A 37 -6.24 -3.11 3.18
N PHE A 38 -5.77 -1.91 3.57
CA PHE A 38 -4.47 -1.40 3.12
C PHE A 38 -3.30 -2.23 3.68
N ASP A 39 -3.37 -2.68 4.94
CA ASP A 39 -2.35 -3.52 5.55
C ASP A 39 -2.28 -4.89 4.87
N ASP A 40 -3.44 -5.53 4.66
CA ASP A 40 -3.54 -6.78 3.89
C ASP A 40 -2.93 -6.62 2.48
N ALA A 41 -3.23 -5.50 1.80
CA ALA A 41 -2.66 -5.19 0.50
C ALA A 41 -1.15 -4.94 0.54
N ALA A 42 -0.61 -4.44 1.67
CA ALA A 42 0.82 -4.20 1.82
C ALA A 42 1.60 -5.51 1.91
N TRP A 43 1.05 -6.54 2.59
CA TRP A 43 1.70 -7.86 2.67
C TRP A 43 1.84 -8.52 1.30
N ASP A 44 0.77 -8.54 0.50
CA ASP A 44 0.83 -9.07 -0.86
C ASP A 44 1.74 -8.23 -1.77
N PHE A 45 1.74 -6.90 -1.60
CA PHE A 45 2.65 -6.01 -2.31
C PHE A 45 4.12 -6.26 -1.96
N PHE A 46 4.44 -6.61 -0.72
CA PHE A 46 5.81 -6.89 -0.29
C PHE A 46 6.32 -8.22 -0.85
N ALA A 47 5.43 -9.19 -1.04
CA ALA A 47 5.77 -10.47 -1.66
C ALA A 47 6.30 -10.30 -3.10
N ASP A 48 5.77 -9.34 -3.86
CA ASP A 48 6.20 -9.06 -5.24
C ASP A 48 7.67 -8.67 -5.38
N PHE A 49 8.31 -8.18 -4.33
CA PHE A 49 9.75 -7.88 -4.32
C PHE A 49 10.57 -8.77 -3.38
N GLY A 50 10.03 -9.95 -3.05
CA GLY A 50 10.75 -11.01 -2.34
C GLY A 50 10.73 -10.89 -0.82
N MET A 51 9.82 -10.08 -0.26
CA MET A 51 9.54 -10.02 1.18
C MET A 51 8.21 -10.72 1.48
N ASP A 52 8.12 -11.99 1.14
CA ASP A 52 6.97 -12.86 1.38
C ASP A 52 7.02 -13.56 2.76
N GLN A 53 6.04 -14.41 3.07
CA GLN A 53 6.01 -15.14 4.34
C GLN A 53 7.28 -16.00 4.54
N ALA A 54 7.78 -16.66 3.50
CA ALA A 54 8.97 -17.50 3.59
C ALA A 54 10.22 -16.67 3.91
N TYR A 55 10.32 -15.45 3.37
CA TYR A 55 11.36 -14.50 3.72
C TYR A 55 11.32 -14.10 5.20
N TYR A 56 10.14 -13.80 5.75
CA TYR A 56 10.01 -13.43 7.16
C TYR A 56 10.21 -14.61 8.12
N ASP A 57 9.79 -15.82 7.74
CA ASP A 57 10.00 -17.02 8.56
C ASP A 57 11.48 -17.48 8.52
N GLY A 58 12.13 -17.31 7.36
CA GLY A 58 13.50 -17.74 7.12
C GLY A 58 14.57 -16.72 7.51
N THR A 59 14.19 -15.47 7.79
CA THR A 59 15.10 -14.41 8.20
C THR A 59 14.61 -13.74 9.47
N ASN A 60 15.51 -13.25 10.33
CA ASN A 60 15.09 -12.44 11.47
C ASN A 60 14.88 -10.96 11.05
N SER A 61 14.23 -10.74 9.90
CA SER A 61 14.00 -9.43 9.30
C SER A 61 12.51 -9.08 9.31
N GLY A 62 12.17 -7.81 9.16
CA GLY A 62 10.78 -7.35 9.17
C GLY A 62 10.58 -5.97 8.56
N GLY A 63 9.32 -5.58 8.42
CA GLY A 63 8.91 -4.24 8.00
C GLY A 63 8.39 -3.41 9.18
N PHE A 64 8.74 -2.12 9.25
CA PHE A 64 8.12 -1.14 10.14
C PHE A 64 7.41 -0.05 9.33
N ALA A 65 6.14 0.18 9.61
CA ALA A 65 5.42 1.36 9.11
C ALA A 65 5.84 2.59 9.94
N LEU A 66 6.59 3.51 9.33
CA LEU A 66 7.11 4.70 10.01
C LEU A 66 6.12 5.86 9.98
N ARG A 67 5.47 6.08 8.83
CA ARG A 67 4.50 7.15 8.61
C ARG A 67 3.44 6.69 7.64
N GLN A 68 2.21 7.14 7.88
CA GLN A 68 1.10 7.01 6.95
C GLN A 68 0.35 8.34 6.84
N TYR A 69 -0.11 8.67 5.64
CA TYR A 69 -1.01 9.79 5.39
C TYR A 69 -2.22 9.26 4.62
N ILE A 70 -3.41 9.37 5.23
CA ILE A 70 -4.64 8.81 4.68
C ILE A 70 -5.60 9.93 4.31
N SER A 71 -6.19 9.84 3.12
CA SER A 71 -7.31 10.69 2.71
C SER A 71 -8.55 9.83 2.49
N TYR A 72 -9.65 10.16 3.17
CA TYR A 72 -10.96 9.56 2.95
C TYR A 72 -11.76 10.46 2.01
N LEU A 73 -12.11 9.96 0.84
CA LEU A 73 -12.63 10.74 -0.29
C LEU A 73 -14.09 10.43 -0.59
N ALA A 74 -14.52 9.18 -0.39
CA ALA A 74 -15.91 8.77 -0.52
C ALA A 74 -16.24 7.64 0.47
N GLU A 75 -17.47 7.64 0.98
CA GLU A 75 -17.98 6.55 1.80
C GLU A 75 -18.08 5.24 1.00
N VAL A 76 -17.77 4.13 1.66
CA VAL A 76 -18.00 2.77 1.15
C VAL A 76 -19.05 2.09 2.03
N ARG A 77 -20.03 1.45 1.40
CA ARG A 77 -21.17 0.80 2.07
C ARG A 77 -21.08 -0.71 1.99
N VAL A 78 -21.83 -1.37 2.88
CA VAL A 78 -22.01 -2.82 2.87
C VAL A 78 -22.53 -3.28 1.51
N GLY A 79 -21.96 -4.38 1.01
CA GLY A 79 -22.29 -4.94 -0.29
C GLY A 79 -21.57 -4.30 -1.48
N GLU A 80 -20.91 -3.16 -1.30
CA GLU A 80 -20.03 -2.58 -2.33
C GLU A 80 -18.68 -3.33 -2.35
N THR A 81 -18.08 -3.43 -3.53
CA THR A 81 -16.78 -4.06 -3.73
C THR A 81 -15.70 -3.01 -3.91
N VAL A 82 -14.65 -3.10 -3.09
CA VAL A 82 -13.47 -2.25 -3.20
C VAL A 82 -12.25 -3.05 -3.64
N ALA A 83 -11.34 -2.39 -4.34
CA ALA A 83 -10.04 -2.91 -4.73
C ALA A 83 -8.94 -1.94 -4.29
N VAL A 84 -7.89 -2.47 -3.67
CA VAL A 84 -6.69 -1.72 -3.29
C VAL A 84 -5.61 -1.96 -4.34
N ARG A 85 -5.11 -0.88 -4.93
CA ARG A 85 -4.01 -0.89 -5.90
C ARG A 85 -2.83 -0.10 -5.36
N THR A 86 -1.62 -0.54 -5.67
CA THR A 86 -0.40 0.02 -5.06
C THR A 86 0.57 0.54 -6.12
N ARG A 87 1.24 1.63 -5.80
CA ARG A 87 2.34 2.19 -6.59
C ARG A 87 3.56 2.42 -5.70
N MET A 88 4.70 1.84 -6.08
CA MET A 88 6.01 2.17 -5.51
C MET A 88 6.47 3.54 -6.02
N LEU A 89 6.96 4.40 -5.13
CA LEU A 89 7.37 5.78 -5.45
C LEU A 89 8.86 6.01 -5.31
N ALA A 90 9.48 5.50 -4.25
CA ALA A 90 10.91 5.63 -4.02
C ALA A 90 11.42 4.59 -3.02
N ARG A 91 12.74 4.39 -2.98
CA ARG A 91 13.42 3.71 -1.88
C ARG A 91 14.76 4.36 -1.53
N SER A 92 15.25 4.11 -0.31
CA SER A 92 16.66 4.28 0.05
C SER A 92 17.31 2.91 0.22
N ALA A 93 18.43 2.85 0.93
CA ALA A 93 19.03 1.57 1.33
C ALA A 93 18.10 0.75 2.26
N LYS A 94 17.21 1.40 3.03
CA LYS A 94 16.41 0.76 4.08
C LYS A 94 14.97 1.24 4.19
N LEU A 95 14.56 2.23 3.40
CA LEU A 95 13.21 2.80 3.41
C LEU A 95 12.54 2.55 2.06
N ILE A 96 11.23 2.37 2.06
CA ILE A 96 10.36 2.38 0.87
C ILE A 96 9.27 3.43 1.06
N HIS A 97 8.87 4.07 -0.03
CA HIS A 97 7.78 5.02 -0.09
C HIS A 97 6.83 4.58 -1.19
N PHE A 98 5.58 4.33 -0.83
CA PHE A 98 4.56 3.83 -1.75
C PHE A 98 3.20 4.44 -1.43
N MET A 99 2.26 4.28 -2.35
CA MET A 99 0.87 4.70 -2.18
C MET A 99 -0.09 3.58 -2.51
N HIS A 100 -1.10 3.41 -1.65
CA HIS A 100 -2.30 2.65 -1.93
C HIS A 100 -3.44 3.56 -2.39
N PHE A 101 -4.26 3.02 -3.29
CA PHE A 101 -5.48 3.62 -3.81
C PHE A 101 -6.62 2.61 -3.64
N MET A 102 -7.63 2.98 -2.85
CA MET A 102 -8.84 2.20 -2.69
C MET A 102 -9.90 2.68 -3.66
N ILE A 103 -10.18 1.86 -4.67
CA ILE A 103 -11.23 2.11 -5.66
C ILE A 103 -12.47 1.36 -5.22
N ASN A 104 -13.61 2.03 -5.17
CA ASN A 104 -14.90 1.37 -5.08
C ASN A 104 -15.33 0.98 -6.50
N GLU A 105 -15.19 -0.30 -6.83
CA GLU A 105 -15.50 -0.84 -8.15
C GLU A 105 -17.01 -0.89 -8.41
N THR A 106 -17.84 -0.94 -7.36
CA THR A 106 -19.30 -0.87 -7.49
C THR A 106 -19.78 0.51 -7.93
N THR A 107 -19.22 1.57 -7.33
CA THR A 107 -19.66 2.96 -7.62
C THR A 107 -18.77 3.68 -8.62
N GLY A 108 -17.60 3.12 -8.96
CA GLY A 108 -16.68 3.71 -9.92
C GLY A 108 -16.01 4.98 -9.41
N VAL A 109 -15.66 5.05 -8.12
CA VAL A 109 -14.97 6.21 -7.53
C VAL A 109 -13.74 5.80 -6.72
N LEU A 110 -12.81 6.75 -6.55
CA LEU A 110 -11.71 6.62 -5.60
C LEU A 110 -12.24 6.91 -4.19
N ALA A 111 -12.26 5.90 -3.33
CA ALA A 111 -12.81 5.99 -1.97
C ALA A 111 -11.78 6.51 -0.97
N ALA A 112 -10.52 6.09 -1.08
CA ALA A 112 -9.45 6.54 -0.18
C ALA A 112 -8.05 6.38 -0.80
N THR A 113 -7.08 7.11 -0.25
CA THR A 113 -5.65 6.91 -0.51
C THR A 113 -4.88 6.73 0.79
N MET A 114 -3.79 5.97 0.75
CA MET A 114 -2.83 5.87 1.86
C MET A 114 -1.41 5.95 1.33
N GLU A 115 -0.70 7.00 1.69
CA GLU A 115 0.73 7.16 1.43
C GLU A 115 1.53 6.64 2.62
N VAL A 116 2.54 5.82 2.37
CA VAL A 116 3.27 5.10 3.42
C VAL A 116 4.78 5.29 3.26
N LEU A 117 5.45 5.55 4.39
CA LEU A 117 6.89 5.36 4.53
C LEU A 117 7.12 4.09 5.35
N GLY A 118 7.59 3.04 4.69
CA GLY A 118 7.98 1.77 5.31
C GLY A 118 9.50 1.68 5.47
N ALA A 119 9.94 0.84 6.40
CA ALA A 119 11.35 0.57 6.61
C ALA A 119 11.62 -0.92 6.79
N HIS A 120 12.75 -1.37 6.26
CA HIS A 120 13.28 -2.69 6.53
C HIS A 120 14.06 -2.69 7.86
N ALA A 121 13.90 -3.75 8.64
CA ALA A 121 14.46 -3.87 9.97
C ALA A 121 15.03 -5.27 10.22
N ASN A 122 16.09 -5.32 11.03
CA ASN A 122 16.55 -6.52 11.70
C ASN A 122 15.78 -6.64 13.02
N LEU A 123 15.08 -7.74 13.23
CA LEU A 123 14.22 -7.98 14.39
C LEU A 123 14.98 -8.54 15.61
N GLU A 124 16.19 -9.07 15.42
CA GLU A 124 17.10 -9.42 16.52
C GLU A 124 17.55 -8.16 17.25
N GLU A 125 18.09 -7.21 16.49
CA GLU A 125 18.61 -5.95 17.00
C GLU A 125 17.51 -4.87 17.14
N ARG A 126 16.31 -5.16 16.62
CA ARG A 126 15.14 -4.27 16.55
C ARG A 126 15.47 -2.88 15.99
N ARG A 127 16.29 -2.82 14.94
CA ARG A 127 16.74 -1.58 14.28
C ARG A 127 16.57 -1.65 12.78
N LEU A 128 16.52 -0.48 12.14
CA LEU A 128 16.48 -0.40 10.68
C LEU A 128 17.76 -0.98 10.07
N SER A 129 17.62 -1.79 9.04
CA SER A 129 18.73 -2.43 8.32
C SER A 129 18.52 -2.31 6.82
N PRO A 130 19.59 -2.33 6.00
CA PRO A 130 19.44 -2.29 4.55
C PRO A 130 18.63 -3.47 4.02
N PHE A 131 17.90 -3.24 2.93
CA PHE A 131 17.30 -4.33 2.17
C PHE A 131 18.40 -5.30 1.67
N PRO A 132 18.16 -6.61 1.67
CA PRO A 132 19.04 -7.56 0.98
C PRO A 132 19.22 -7.17 -0.50
N PRO A 133 20.40 -7.41 -1.11
CA PRO A 133 20.67 -6.99 -2.49
C PRO A 133 19.63 -7.47 -3.51
N GLN A 134 19.12 -8.70 -3.35
CA GLN A 134 18.10 -9.27 -4.24
C GLN A 134 16.77 -8.52 -4.11
N VAL A 135 16.32 -8.25 -2.88
CA VAL A 135 15.11 -7.47 -2.59
C VAL A 135 15.24 -6.05 -3.13
N ALA A 136 16.39 -5.40 -2.90
CA ALA A 136 16.65 -4.05 -3.40
C ALA A 136 16.57 -3.97 -4.94
N ALA A 137 17.09 -4.99 -5.64
CA ALA A 137 17.02 -5.07 -7.11
C ALA A 137 15.58 -5.24 -7.61
N GLN A 138 14.76 -6.05 -6.94
CA GLN A 138 13.34 -6.20 -7.30
C GLN A 138 12.55 -4.90 -7.07
N ILE A 139 12.85 -4.16 -5.99
CA ILE A 139 12.25 -2.83 -5.77
C ILE A 139 12.67 -1.85 -6.87
N ASP A 140 13.94 -1.89 -7.33
CA ASP A 140 14.41 -1.03 -8.42
C ASP A 140 13.70 -1.33 -9.76
N GLU A 141 13.45 -2.60 -10.05
CA GLU A 141 12.68 -3.03 -11.23
C GLU A 141 11.25 -2.48 -11.19
N MET A 142 10.56 -2.66 -10.05
CA MET A 142 9.22 -2.13 -9.85
C MET A 142 9.18 -0.59 -9.93
N LEU A 143 10.18 0.10 -9.39
CA LEU A 143 10.32 1.55 -9.53
C LEU A 143 10.47 1.98 -10.99
N ALA A 144 11.27 1.25 -11.77
CA ALA A 144 11.45 1.51 -13.19
C ALA A 144 10.13 1.32 -13.97
N GLU A 145 9.35 0.29 -13.64
CA GLU A 145 8.01 0.07 -14.23
C GLU A 145 7.02 1.17 -13.86
N ASN A 146 6.94 1.51 -12.57
CA ASN A 146 6.06 2.56 -12.06
C ASN A 146 6.47 3.97 -12.53
N GLY A 147 7.73 4.15 -12.92
CA GLY A 147 8.26 5.36 -13.57
C GLY A 147 7.79 5.54 -15.02
N ARG A 148 7.25 4.50 -15.66
CA ARG A 148 6.67 4.58 -17.03
C ARG A 148 5.25 5.13 -17.04
N LEU A 149 4.59 5.23 -15.88
CA LEU A 149 3.25 5.80 -15.77
C LEU A 149 3.28 7.30 -16.09
N ASP A 150 2.35 7.74 -16.92
CA ASP A 150 2.25 9.12 -17.44
C ASP A 150 1.61 10.13 -16.47
N TRP A 151 1.43 9.73 -15.21
CA TRP A 151 0.76 10.53 -14.19
C TRP A 151 1.53 10.55 -12.87
N ALA A 152 1.43 11.66 -12.15
CA ALA A 152 2.05 11.84 -10.85
C ALA A 152 1.16 11.34 -9.71
N ALA A 153 1.75 10.61 -8.76
CA ALA A 153 1.04 10.20 -7.55
C ALA A 153 0.73 11.41 -6.65
N PRO A 154 -0.44 11.45 -5.98
CA PRO A 154 -0.91 12.61 -5.23
C PRO A 154 -0.36 12.59 -3.81
N VAL A 155 0.97 12.66 -3.67
CA VAL A 155 1.68 12.64 -2.38
C VAL A 155 1.34 13.88 -1.53
N CYS A 156 1.37 13.72 -0.20
CA CYS A 156 1.08 14.79 0.78
C CYS A 156 2.18 15.87 0.85
N GLY A 157 3.37 15.59 0.32
CA GLY A 157 4.53 16.48 0.34
C GLY A 157 5.36 16.46 1.64
N VAL A 158 4.88 15.77 2.69
CA VAL A 158 5.53 15.66 4.00
C VAL A 158 6.36 14.36 4.13
N ILE A 159 5.91 13.27 3.50
CA ILE A 159 6.63 12.00 3.48
C ILE A 159 7.71 12.07 2.39
N LYS A 160 8.94 11.73 2.78
CA LYS A 160 10.11 11.64 1.90
C LYS A 160 10.98 10.49 2.33
N VAL A 161 11.57 9.83 1.34
CA VAL A 161 12.73 8.97 1.56
C VAL A 161 13.95 9.87 1.73
N THR A 162 14.60 9.79 2.89
CA THR A 162 15.86 10.47 3.20
C THR A 162 16.97 9.46 3.43
#